data_AF-A0A7V3JPE1-F1
#
_entry.id   AF-A0A7V3JPE1-F1
#
_cell.length_a   1.000
_cell.length_b   1.000
_cell.length_c   1.000
_cell.angle_alpha   90.00
_cell.angle_beta   90.00
_cell.angle_gamma   90.00
#
_symmetry.space_group_name_H-M   'P 1'
#
loop_
_entity.id
_entity.type
_entity.pdbx_description
1 polymer ?
#
loop_
_entity_poly.entity_id
_entity_poly.type
_entity_poly.pdbx_seq_one_letter_code
_entity_poly.pdbx_strand_id
1 'polypeptide(L)' 'MNLLHIVGRKHHGKTTLVVDLVSELCRRGLRVGTIKHSGHAHDLDTPGTDSYRHRHAGAVAAAIVT' A
#
# COMPACT_ATOMS: atom_id res chain seq x y z
N MET A 1 -9.05 -10.40 12.53
CA MET A 1 -8.36 -9.36 11.73
C MET A 1 -7.10 -9.98 11.17
N ASN A 2 -6.97 -10.04 9.84
CA ASN A 2 -5.83 -10.71 9.20
C ASN A 2 -4.73 -9.67 8.92
N LEU A 3 -3.49 -9.97 9.33
CA LEU A 3 -2.34 -9.10 9.15
C LEU A 3 -1.30 -9.81 8.27
N LEU A 4 -0.80 -9.11 7.26
CA LEU A 4 0.24 -9.60 6.36
C LEU A 4 1.33 -8.53 6.25
N HIS A 5 2.55 -8.88 6.62
CA HIS A 5 3.72 -8.00 6.47
C HIS A 5 4.53 -8.40 5.24
N ILE A 6 4.73 -7.45 4.33
CA ILE A 6 5.62 -7.60 3.18
C ILE A 6 6.94 -6.88 3.47
N VAL A 7 7.99 -7.64 3.74
CA VAL A 7 9.33 -7.14 4.11
C VAL A 7 10.35 -7.42 3.02
N GLY A 8 11.41 -6.60 2.95
CA GLY A 8 12.47 -6.76 1.95
C GLY A 8 13.20 -5.45 1.65
N ARG A 9 14.28 -5.53 0.87
CA ARG A 9 15.18 -4.41 0.56
C ARG A 9 14.51 -3.31 -0.29
N LYS A 10 14.99 -2.07 -0.19
CA LYS A 10 14.52 -0.94 -1.01
C LYS A 10 14.61 -1.31 -2.50
N HIS A 11 13.64 -0.90 -3.31
CA HIS A 11 13.58 -1.17 -4.77
C HIS A 11 13.47 -2.64 -5.23
N HIS A 12 13.01 -3.56 -4.37
CA HIS A 12 12.78 -4.97 -4.73
C HIS A 12 11.29 -5.30 -4.94
N GLY A 13 10.52 -4.40 -5.56
CA GLY A 13 9.13 -4.68 -5.97
C GLY A 13 8.07 -4.73 -4.87
N LYS A 14 8.39 -4.46 -3.59
CA LYS A 14 7.42 -4.52 -2.48
C LYS A 14 6.16 -3.69 -2.71
N THR A 15 6.32 -2.42 -3.07
CA THR A 15 5.17 -1.52 -3.32
C THR A 15 4.32 -2.05 -4.46
N THR A 16 4.95 -2.52 -5.55
CA THR A 16 4.26 -3.14 -6.68
C THR A 16 3.45 -4.36 -6.23
N LEU A 17 4.08 -5.29 -5.51
CA LEU A 17 3.41 -6.49 -5.01
C LEU A 17 2.21 -6.14 -4.11
N VAL A 18 2.36 -5.17 -3.21
CA VAL A 18 1.27 -4.77 -2.32
C VAL A 18 0.13 -4.11 -3.11
N VAL A 19 0.42 -3.29 -4.12
CA VAL A 19 -0.59 -2.69 -5.00
C VAL A 19 -1.37 -3.76 -5.75
N ASP A 20 -0.70 -4.76 -6.31
CA ASP A 20 -1.34 -5.85 -7.05
C ASP A 20 -2.22 -6.72 -6.13
N LEU A 21 -1.71 -7.03 -4.93
CA LEU A 21 -2.48 -7.75 -3.91
C LEU A 21 -3.72 -6.97 -3.46
N VAL A 22 -3.59 -5.67 -3.19
CA VAL A 22 -4.74 -4.83 -2.81
C VAL A 22 -5.79 -4.84 -3.91
N SER A 23 -5.38 -4.62 -5.17
CA SER A 23 -6.28 -4.64 -6.32
C SER A 23 -7.06 -5.95 -6.41
N GLU A 24 -6.36 -7.08 -6.32
CA GLU A 24 -6.99 -8.40 -6.42
C GLU A 24 -7.91 -8.72 -5.23
N LEU A 25 -7.50 -8.40 -4.01
CA LEU A 25 -8.30 -8.65 -2.81
C LEU A 25 -9.56 -7.77 -2.79
N CYS A 26 -9.44 -6.49 -3.17
CA CYS A 26 -10.58 -5.59 -3.30
C CYS A 26 -11.51 -6.04 -4.43
N ARG A 27 -10.98 -6.51 -5.57
CA ARG A 27 -11.78 -7.12 -6.66
C ARG A 27 -12.59 -8.33 -6.19
N ARG A 28 -12.09 -9.08 -5.19
CA ARG A 28 -12.81 -10.19 -4.55
C ARG A 28 -13.82 -9.75 -3.48
N GLY A 29 -14.03 -8.44 -3.29
CA GLY A 29 -14.98 -7.88 -2.33
C GLY A 29 -14.43 -7.73 -0.90
N LEU A 30 -13.13 -7.89 -0.69
CA LEU A 30 -12.51 -7.70 0.62
C LEU A 30 -12.22 -6.21 0.88
N ARG A 31 -12.41 -5.77 2.12
CA ARG A 31 -12.01 -4.43 2.56
C ARG A 31 -10.55 -4.48 3.02
N VAL A 32 -9.66 -3.85 2.26
CA VAL A 32 -8.21 -3.86 2.51
C VAL A 32 -7.71 -2.47 2.89
N GLY A 33 -6.98 -2.39 3.99
CA GLY A 33 -6.21 -1.20 4.37
C GLY A 33 -4.71 -1.46 4.25
N THR A 34 -3.93 -0.41 3.97
CA THR A 34 -2.47 -0.51 3.83
C THR A 34 -1.75 0.45 4.76
N ILE A 35 -0.67 -0.01 5.38
CA ILE A 35 0.25 0.80 6.18
C ILE A 35 1.65 0.60 5.63
N LYS A 36 2.36 1.69 5.31
CA LYS A 36 3.76 1.66 4.88
C LYS A 36 4.63 2.38 5.90
N HIS A 37 5.66 1.70 6.39
CA HIS A 37 6.71 2.32 7.18
C HIS A 37 7.76 2.99 6.28
N SER A 38 8.11 4.25 6.54
CA SER A 38 9.11 4.97 5.77
C SER A 38 9.83 6.05 6.59
N GLY A 39 11.17 6.00 6.65
CA GLY A 39 11.96 6.95 7.44
C GLY A 39 12.12 8.37 6.87
N HIS A 40 11.24 8.83 5.97
CA HIS A 40 11.27 10.19 5.41
C HIS A 40 9.83 10.71 5.29
N ALA A 41 9.65 12.03 5.32
CA ALA A 41 8.34 12.64 5.03
C ALA A 41 7.94 12.38 3.56
N HIS A 42 6.65 12.14 3.33
CA HIS A 42 6.09 11.92 1.99
C HIS A 42 4.87 12.80 1.79
N ASP A 43 4.72 13.34 0.58
CA ASP A 43 3.44 13.90 0.15
C ASP A 43 2.41 12.77 0.09
N LEU A 44 1.29 12.97 0.80
CA LEU A 44 0.23 11.98 0.85
C LEU A 44 -0.67 12.14 -0.36
N ASP A 45 -0.99 11.01 -1.00
CA ASP A 45 -2.03 10.92 -2.03
C ASP A 45 -1.84 11.84 -3.24
N THR A 46 -0.59 12.04 -3.64
CA THR A 46 -0.24 12.75 -4.87
C THR A 46 0.13 11.73 -5.96
N PRO A 47 -0.25 11.94 -7.25
CA PRO A 47 0.13 11.03 -8.32
C PRO A 47 1.62 10.65 -8.29
N GLY A 48 1.88 9.34 -8.28
CA GLY A 48 3.25 8.79 -8.19
C GLY A 48 3.70 8.40 -6.78
N THR A 49 3.03 8.84 -5.70
CA THR A 49 3.38 8.43 -4.34
C THR A 49 2.78 7.06 -3.98
N ASP A 50 3.39 6.36 -3.03
CA ASP A 50 2.91 5.03 -2.64
C ASP A 50 1.49 5.09 -2.07
N SER A 51 1.17 6.09 -1.25
CA SER A 51 -0.18 6.29 -0.70
C SER A 51 -1.24 6.48 -1.79
N TYR A 52 -0.92 7.24 -2.84
CA TYR A 52 -1.78 7.38 -4.03
C TYR A 52 -1.99 6.05 -4.75
N ARG A 53 -0.90 5.29 -4.98
CA ARG A 53 -0.95 3.98 -5.66
C ARG A 53 -1.80 2.98 -4.89
N HIS A 54 -1.68 2.94 -3.56
CA HIS A 54 -2.49 2.05 -2.71
C HIS A 54 -3.98 2.42 -2.74
N ARG A 55 -4.33 3.71 -2.66
CA ARG A 55 -5.73 4.12 -2.81
C ARG A 55 -6.30 3.80 -4.18
N HIS A 56 -5.54 4.05 -5.25
CA HIS A 56 -5.98 3.74 -6.61
C HIS A 56 -6.13 2.23 -6.87
N ALA A 57 -5.43 1.39 -6.12
CA ALA A 57 -5.65 -0.06 -6.11
C ALA A 57 -6.96 -0.47 -5.40
N GLY A 58 -7.68 0.46 -4.78
CA GLY A 58 -8.95 0.20 -4.09
C GLY A 58 -8.82 0.00 -2.58
N ALA A 59 -7.67 0.32 -1.96
CA ALA A 59 -7.55 0.29 -0.51
C ALA A 59 -8.56 1.27 0.13
N VAL A 60 -9.29 0.82 1.16
CA VAL A 60 -10.23 1.67 1.91
C VAL A 60 -9.53 2.72 2.76
N ALA A 61 -8.25 2.48 3.09
CA ALA A 61 -7.37 3.40 3.79
C ALA A 61 -5.91 3.12 3.40
N ALA A 62 -5.13 4.19 3.22
CA ALA A 62 -3.69 4.11 3.02
C ALA A 62 -2.98 5.07 3.98
N ALA A 63 -2.12 4.54 4.85
CA ALA A 63 -1.35 5.30 5.82
C ALA A 63 0.15 5.13 5.58
N ILE A 64 0.89 6.21 5.79
CA ILE A 64 2.35 6.19 5.86
C ILE A 64 2.72 6.47 7.32
N VAL A 65 3.61 5.66 7.88
CA VAL A 65 4.13 5.84 9.24
C VAL A 65 5.65 6.03 9.17
N THR A 66 6.15 7.08 9.80
CA THR A 66 7.59 7.36 9.91
C THR A 66 8.21 6.71 11.12
#